data_AF-A0A817IY60-F1
#
_entry.id   AF-A0A817IY60-F1
#
_cell.length_a   1.000
_cell.length_b   1.000
_cell.length_c   1.000
_cell.angle_alpha   90.00
_cell.angle_beta   90.00
_cell.angle_gamma   90.00
#
_symmetry.space_group_name_H-M   'P 1'
#
loop_
_entity.id
_entity.type
_entity.pdbx_description
1 polymer ?
#
loop_
_entity_poly.entity_id
_entity_poly.type
_entity_poly.pdbx_seq_one_letter_code
_entity_poly.pdbx_strand_id
1 'polypeptide(L)'
;MSIHLGSIYFSDLQDNLIKRISRDGNLQRLKNLRILDLRNNQIEEIDDDIFDGFDSLNQLFLNNNSLHTITSQTFNGLKNVQILNLDTNKLTCIKNDTFMNMNKLELLSLNDNNIKYISSSSFDQLRFLSDLNVQSNPLICNCHMKWLKQSKIISGHPECMLPTKLRNIPIINVTDEDFVCNPIEIDLCDTSYSNSCPQNCTCYNRIVRCSHAQLIRIPYEEISIDTEELYFDSNNIEEISFELINRLINLVRIDLSYNKLQKIHELQLISIDQNLTLIIDRDYRRFINNHGSRVYMNTSEIHALYISGLPNELTGRALQLWHIREATSFQGCIHALYINNEPINFANVNYRHKILPGCEINELNPSSCTTTTCQHGQCQFDGLTYKCECFNGFSGQTCNEVITSSIASSLMNSCSLNIQTGYYIDPLTKCRSARRLRMTKCFGTCSSAFSNGTLSSCCKPIEAKRRYFRMACASGFTYRQSLEFFKECTCLNSVC
;
A
#
# COMPACT_ATOMS: atom_id res chain seq x y z
N MET A 1 10.88 15.65 51.70
CA MET A 1 10.61 14.23 52.01
C MET A 1 10.22 13.58 50.68
N SER A 2 11.21 13.07 49.92
CA SER A 2 10.98 12.51 48.59
C SER A 2 10.36 11.13 48.71
N ILE A 3 9.08 11.00 48.36
CA ILE A 3 8.41 9.70 48.28
C ILE A 3 8.96 9.00 47.04
N HIS A 4 9.68 7.89 47.24
CA HIS A 4 10.17 7.04 46.17
C HIS A 4 8.96 6.37 45.49
N LEU A 5 8.48 6.92 44.37
CA LEU A 5 7.35 6.39 43.58
C LEU A 5 7.60 4.97 43.02
N GLY A 6 8.82 4.43 43.16
CA GLY A 6 9.20 3.10 42.66
C GLY A 6 8.68 1.92 43.50
N SER A 7 8.07 2.15 44.66
CA SER A 7 7.60 1.08 45.57
C SER A 7 6.08 0.94 45.63
N ILE A 8 5.35 1.59 44.72
CA ILE A 8 3.88 1.54 44.71
C ILE A 8 3.44 0.26 44.01
N TYR A 9 2.89 -0.67 44.79
CA TYR A 9 2.35 -1.95 44.30
C TYR A 9 0.84 -1.89 44.02
N PHE A 10 0.15 -0.92 44.63
CA PHE A 10 -1.29 -0.71 44.53
C PHE A 10 -1.55 0.81 44.46
N SER A 11 -2.35 1.25 43.50
CA SER A 11 -2.76 2.65 43.34
C SER A 11 -4.28 2.71 43.35
N ASP A 12 -4.83 3.30 44.40
CA ASP A 12 -6.26 3.56 44.55
C ASP A 12 -6.58 4.98 44.10
N LEU A 13 -7.25 5.10 42.96
CA LEU A 13 -7.72 6.36 42.38
C LEU A 13 -9.25 6.32 42.20
N GLN A 14 -9.95 5.42 42.89
CA GLN A 14 -11.40 5.31 42.80
C GLN A 14 -12.12 6.52 43.39
N ASP A 15 -13.38 6.72 43.03
CA ASP A 15 -14.26 7.79 43.57
C ASP A 15 -13.71 9.22 43.38
N ASN A 16 -13.11 9.48 42.21
CA ASN A 16 -12.59 10.78 41.83
C ASN A 16 -13.35 11.36 40.61
N LEU A 17 -12.88 12.51 40.11
CA LEU A 17 -13.47 13.21 38.96
C LEU A 17 -12.57 13.12 37.71
N ILE A 18 -11.81 12.03 37.57
CA ILE A 18 -10.90 11.84 36.44
C ILE A 18 -11.73 11.68 35.17
N LYS A 19 -11.45 12.50 34.15
CA LYS A 19 -12.16 12.47 32.86
C LYS A 19 -11.39 11.82 31.72
N ARG A 20 -10.06 11.84 31.80
CA ARG A 20 -9.17 11.29 30.78
C ARG A 20 -7.90 10.80 31.43
N ILE A 21 -7.40 9.67 30.96
CA ILE A 21 -6.06 9.18 31.33
C ILE A 21 -5.11 9.61 30.22
N SER A 22 -4.37 10.69 30.45
CA SER A 22 -3.48 11.29 29.44
C SER A 22 -2.00 10.98 29.68
N ARG A 23 -1.20 11.10 28.62
CA ARG A 23 0.25 10.86 28.61
C ARG A 23 1.09 11.92 29.35
N ASP A 24 0.49 12.73 30.22
CA ASP A 24 1.15 13.81 30.96
C ASP A 24 2.04 13.26 32.09
N GLY A 25 3.12 12.60 31.67
CA GLY A 25 4.38 12.35 32.34
C GLY A 25 4.37 12.16 33.85
N ASN A 26 4.00 10.96 34.33
CA ASN A 26 4.51 10.35 35.57
C ASN A 26 4.08 8.88 35.76
N LEU A 27 3.02 8.43 35.07
CA LEU A 27 2.46 7.07 35.18
C LEU A 27 3.42 5.96 34.72
N GLN A 28 4.21 6.18 33.66
CA GLN A 28 5.20 5.22 33.14
C GLN A 28 6.35 4.90 34.13
N ARG A 29 6.44 5.59 35.27
CA ARG A 29 7.45 5.34 36.31
C ARG A 29 7.01 4.26 37.30
N LEU A 30 5.74 3.83 37.28
CA LEU A 30 5.15 2.88 38.22
C LEU A 30 5.34 1.42 37.78
N LYS A 31 6.57 1.04 37.44
CA LYS A 31 6.91 -0.30 36.88
C LYS A 31 6.54 -1.49 37.78
N ASN A 32 6.36 -1.25 39.07
CA ASN A 32 6.04 -2.26 40.09
C ASN A 32 4.56 -2.30 40.45
N LEU A 33 3.73 -1.45 39.84
CA LEU A 33 2.30 -1.42 40.10
C LEU A 33 1.67 -2.73 39.65
N ARG A 34 0.93 -3.38 40.55
CA ARG A 34 0.23 -4.65 40.30
C ARG A 34 -1.26 -4.48 40.15
N ILE A 35 -1.82 -3.48 40.82
CA ILE A 35 -3.25 -3.20 40.81
C ILE A 35 -3.43 -1.69 40.60
N LEU A 36 -4.24 -1.36 39.60
CA LEU A 36 -4.66 0.00 39.30
C LEU A 36 -6.19 0.06 39.39
N ASP A 37 -6.67 0.78 40.40
CA ASP A 37 -8.09 0.95 40.65
C ASP A 37 -8.53 2.37 40.25
N LEU A 38 -9.37 2.45 39.21
CA LEU A 38 -9.89 3.68 38.61
C LEU A 38 -11.42 3.69 38.59
N ARG A 39 -12.05 2.91 39.47
CA ARG A 39 -13.51 2.77 39.52
C ARG A 39 -14.19 4.07 39.91
N ASN A 40 -15.47 4.20 39.55
CA ASN A 40 -16.32 5.34 39.96
C ASN A 40 -15.69 6.70 39.62
N ASN A 41 -15.24 6.86 38.38
CA ASN A 41 -14.71 8.12 37.85
C ASN A 41 -15.60 8.61 36.69
N GLN A 42 -15.12 9.59 35.92
CA GLN A 42 -15.82 10.13 34.75
C GLN A 42 -15.01 9.91 33.47
N ILE A 43 -14.22 8.82 33.41
CA ILE A 43 -13.27 8.61 32.31
C ILE A 43 -14.03 8.36 31.01
N GLU A 44 -13.85 9.25 30.04
CA GLU A 44 -14.47 9.17 28.71
C GLU A 44 -13.49 8.60 27.67
N GLU A 45 -12.19 8.89 27.86
CA GLU A 45 -11.12 8.54 26.92
C GLU A 45 -9.83 8.12 27.67
N ILE A 46 -9.09 7.17 27.09
CA ILE A 46 -7.79 6.71 27.54
C ILE A 46 -6.84 6.87 26.35
N ASP A 47 -5.73 7.58 26.55
CA ASP A 47 -4.75 7.80 25.47
C ASP A 47 -4.09 6.49 25.02
N ASP A 48 -3.81 6.41 23.73
CA ASP A 48 -3.10 5.29 23.12
C ASP A 48 -1.73 5.02 23.78
N ASP A 49 -1.45 3.74 23.99
CA ASP A 49 -0.20 3.23 24.57
C ASP A 49 0.16 3.83 25.94
N ILE A 50 -0.82 4.34 26.70
CA ILE A 50 -0.56 4.96 28.01
C ILE A 50 0.00 3.96 29.04
N PHE A 51 -0.35 2.68 28.87
CA PHE A 51 0.08 1.60 29.76
C PHE A 51 1.41 0.96 29.34
N ASP A 52 2.12 1.53 28.36
CA ASP A 52 3.48 1.07 28.04
C ASP A 52 4.40 1.24 29.27
N GLY A 53 5.11 0.16 29.64
CA GLY A 53 5.93 0.09 30.85
C GLY A 53 5.20 -0.34 32.14
N PHE A 54 3.90 -0.63 32.11
CA PHE A 54 3.15 -1.23 33.23
C PHE A 54 3.35 -2.76 33.27
N ASP A 55 4.59 -3.21 33.16
CA ASP A 55 4.93 -4.63 33.00
C ASP A 55 4.50 -5.50 34.19
N SER A 56 4.33 -4.93 35.39
CA SER A 56 3.92 -5.68 36.58
C SER A 56 2.41 -5.67 36.85
N LEU A 57 1.63 -4.97 36.02
CA LEU A 57 0.20 -4.79 36.28
C LEU A 57 -0.56 -6.10 36.04
N ASN A 58 -1.28 -6.55 37.07
CA ASN A 58 -2.05 -7.78 37.07
C ASN A 58 -3.56 -7.51 37.08
N GLN A 59 -4.01 -6.41 37.69
CA GLN A 59 -5.43 -6.09 37.82
C GLN A 59 -5.69 -4.63 37.46
N LEU A 60 -6.68 -4.41 36.60
CA LEU A 60 -7.13 -3.10 36.18
C LEU A 60 -8.65 -3.00 36.35
N PHE A 61 -9.08 -2.06 37.19
CA PHE A 61 -10.49 -1.80 37.43
C PHE A 61 -10.87 -0.44 36.85
N LEU A 62 -11.73 -0.45 35.83
CA LEU A 62 -12.23 0.72 35.11
C LEU A 62 -13.77 0.80 35.15
N ASN A 63 -14.43 0.00 35.99
CA ASN A 63 -15.89 0.00 36.05
C ASN A 63 -16.47 1.30 36.61
N ASN A 64 -17.73 1.57 36.25
CA ASN A 64 -18.45 2.79 36.62
C ASN A 64 -17.73 4.04 36.09
N ASN A 65 -17.49 4.08 34.79
CA ASN A 65 -16.91 5.22 34.05
C ASN A 65 -17.79 5.58 32.84
N SER A 66 -17.28 6.36 31.89
CA SER A 66 -17.99 6.81 30.70
C SER A 66 -17.27 6.44 29.40
N LEU A 67 -16.51 5.35 29.39
CA LEU A 67 -15.77 4.92 28.20
C LEU A 67 -16.73 4.55 27.07
N HIS A 68 -16.53 5.16 25.91
CA HIS A 68 -17.35 4.92 24.71
C HIS A 68 -16.69 3.96 23.72
N THR A 69 -15.35 3.97 23.66
CA THR A 69 -14.56 3.19 22.72
C THR A 69 -13.30 2.66 23.39
N ILE A 70 -12.91 1.45 23.00
CA ILE A 70 -11.62 0.84 23.35
C ILE A 70 -11.03 0.22 22.08
N THR A 71 -9.72 0.33 21.92
CA THR A 71 -8.97 -0.18 20.76
C THR A 71 -7.80 -1.05 21.21
N SER A 72 -7.13 -1.70 20.27
CA SER A 72 -5.88 -2.43 20.53
C SER A 72 -4.80 -1.53 21.16
N GLN A 73 -4.79 -0.24 20.82
CA GLN A 73 -3.85 0.75 21.36
C GLN A 73 -4.21 1.18 22.79
N THR A 74 -5.50 1.16 23.17
CA THR A 74 -5.95 1.53 24.52
C THR A 74 -5.29 0.66 25.60
N PHE A 75 -5.15 -0.64 25.36
CA PHE A 75 -4.60 -1.61 26.32
C PHE A 75 -3.20 -2.10 25.98
N ASN A 76 -2.55 -1.48 25.00
CA ASN A 76 -1.20 -1.87 24.62
C ASN A 76 -0.23 -1.72 25.80
N GLY A 77 0.67 -2.70 25.96
CA GLY A 77 1.58 -2.80 27.10
C GLY A 77 1.07 -3.64 28.29
N LEU A 78 -0.24 -3.90 28.40
CA LEU A 78 -0.85 -4.67 29.51
C LEU A 78 -0.70 -6.20 29.39
N LYS A 79 0.53 -6.66 29.15
CA LYS A 79 0.85 -8.07 28.82
C LYS A 79 0.63 -9.05 29.98
N ASN A 80 0.57 -8.56 31.21
CA ASN A 80 0.49 -9.37 32.43
C ASN A 80 -0.84 -9.24 33.18
N VAL A 81 -1.78 -8.45 32.67
CA VAL A 81 -3.09 -8.28 33.30
C VAL A 81 -3.86 -9.59 33.24
N GLN A 82 -4.33 -10.04 34.42
CA GLN A 82 -5.15 -11.23 34.63
C GLN A 82 -6.62 -10.86 34.84
N ILE A 83 -6.90 -9.70 35.44
CA ILE A 83 -8.26 -9.22 35.71
C ILE A 83 -8.45 -7.85 35.09
N LEU A 84 -9.42 -7.75 34.17
CA LEU A 84 -9.87 -6.49 33.60
C LEU A 84 -11.37 -6.33 33.85
N ASN A 85 -11.74 -5.29 34.60
CA ASN A 85 -13.15 -4.94 34.83
C ASN A 85 -13.50 -3.63 34.11
N LEU A 86 -14.43 -3.70 33.17
CA LEU A 86 -14.97 -2.61 32.36
C LEU A 86 -16.49 -2.44 32.55
N ASP A 87 -17.05 -2.99 33.63
CA ASP A 87 -18.49 -2.96 33.91
C ASP A 87 -19.03 -1.52 33.97
N THR A 88 -20.30 -1.32 33.64
CA THR A 88 -20.98 -0.01 33.77
C THR A 88 -20.19 1.10 33.08
N ASN A 89 -19.95 0.92 31.78
CA ASN A 89 -19.39 1.92 30.86
C ASN A 89 -20.38 2.12 29.68
N LYS A 90 -19.94 2.72 28.57
CA LYS A 90 -20.78 3.05 27.42
C LYS A 90 -20.28 2.40 26.13
N LEU A 91 -19.58 1.28 26.23
CA LEU A 91 -19.02 0.56 25.09
C LEU A 91 -20.14 0.01 24.21
N THR A 92 -20.02 0.14 22.88
CA THR A 92 -21.06 -0.28 21.93
C THR A 92 -20.72 -1.55 21.16
N CYS A 93 -19.43 -1.88 21.07
CA CYS A 93 -18.91 -2.95 20.26
C CYS A 93 -17.52 -3.38 20.73
N ILE A 94 -17.16 -4.63 20.47
CA ILE A 94 -15.82 -5.18 20.71
C ILE A 94 -15.27 -5.75 19.40
N LYS A 95 -14.08 -5.28 18.99
CA LYS A 95 -13.42 -5.70 17.75
C LYS A 95 -12.45 -6.86 17.99
N ASN A 96 -12.09 -7.54 16.91
CA ASN A 96 -11.18 -8.69 16.91
C ASN A 96 -9.81 -8.39 17.56
N ASP A 97 -9.31 -7.16 17.44
CA ASP A 97 -7.99 -6.75 17.91
C ASP A 97 -8.01 -6.05 19.27
N THR A 98 -9.19 -5.74 19.83
CA THR A 98 -9.34 -4.88 21.02
C THR A 98 -8.48 -5.35 22.21
N PHE A 99 -8.37 -6.66 22.44
CA PHE A 99 -7.59 -7.25 23.52
C PHE A 99 -6.31 -7.96 23.05
N MET A 100 -5.80 -7.57 21.88
CA MET A 100 -4.59 -8.14 21.31
C MET A 100 -3.43 -8.05 22.31
N ASN A 101 -2.66 -9.13 22.44
CA ASN A 101 -1.51 -9.25 23.36
C ASN A 101 -1.82 -9.32 24.86
N MET A 102 -3.08 -9.28 25.30
CA MET A 102 -3.47 -9.52 26.70
C MET A 102 -3.49 -11.01 27.06
N ASN A 103 -2.41 -11.72 26.73
CA ASN A 103 -2.36 -13.19 26.69
C ASN A 103 -2.44 -13.85 28.07
N LYS A 104 -2.45 -13.11 29.18
CA LYS A 104 -2.59 -13.62 30.55
C LYS A 104 -3.95 -13.32 31.18
N LEU A 105 -4.87 -12.72 30.42
CA LEU A 105 -6.18 -12.36 30.94
C LEU A 105 -6.96 -13.64 31.30
N GLU A 106 -7.44 -13.70 32.55
CA GLU A 106 -8.18 -14.83 33.12
C GLU A 106 -9.66 -14.48 33.33
N LEU A 107 -9.93 -13.22 33.71
CA LEU A 107 -11.27 -12.67 33.93
C LEU A 107 -11.43 -11.34 33.19
N LEU A 108 -12.46 -11.27 32.35
CA LEU A 108 -12.90 -10.07 31.66
C LEU A 108 -14.38 -9.80 31.96
N SER A 109 -14.66 -8.66 32.57
CA SER A 109 -16.05 -8.23 32.84
C SER A 109 -16.39 -7.00 32.00
N LEU A 110 -17.45 -7.11 31.21
CA LEU A 110 -18.03 -6.10 30.31
C LEU A 110 -19.51 -5.88 30.62
N ASN A 111 -19.97 -6.26 31.82
CA ASN A 111 -21.38 -6.21 32.20
C ASN A 111 -21.90 -4.77 32.18
N ASP A 112 -23.19 -4.61 31.89
CA ASP A 112 -23.88 -3.31 31.97
C ASP A 112 -23.22 -2.24 31.08
N ASN A 113 -22.92 -2.61 29.84
CA ASN A 113 -22.49 -1.70 28.79
C ASN A 113 -23.60 -1.57 27.72
N ASN A 114 -23.29 -0.92 26.60
CA ASN A 114 -24.21 -0.78 25.46
C ASN A 114 -23.81 -1.68 24.28
N ILE A 115 -23.15 -2.81 24.57
CA ILE A 115 -22.55 -3.68 23.55
C ILE A 115 -23.66 -4.38 22.77
N LYS A 116 -23.67 -4.15 21.46
CA LYS A 116 -24.59 -4.80 20.53
C LYS A 116 -23.95 -6.01 19.85
N TYR A 117 -22.63 -5.93 19.63
CA TYR A 117 -21.85 -6.86 18.83
C TYR A 117 -20.47 -7.11 19.44
N ILE A 118 -20.00 -8.34 19.28
CA ILE A 118 -18.65 -8.78 19.64
C ILE A 118 -18.16 -9.63 18.46
N SER A 119 -17.06 -9.24 17.84
CA SER A 119 -16.50 -9.98 16.71
C SER A 119 -16.07 -11.39 17.14
N SER A 120 -16.22 -12.37 16.25
CA SER A 120 -16.03 -13.80 16.57
C SER A 120 -14.63 -14.20 17.01
N SER A 121 -13.62 -13.39 16.67
CA SER A 121 -12.21 -13.63 17.00
C SER A 121 -11.66 -12.70 18.08
N SER A 122 -12.51 -11.90 18.73
CA SER A 122 -12.10 -10.92 19.76
C SER A 122 -11.35 -11.50 20.95
N PHE A 123 -11.51 -12.81 21.18
CA PHE A 123 -10.96 -13.50 22.35
C PHE A 123 -10.04 -14.67 21.99
N ASP A 124 -9.76 -14.93 20.71
CA ASP A 124 -9.00 -16.10 20.25
C ASP A 124 -7.56 -16.15 20.80
N GLN A 125 -6.97 -14.98 21.06
CA GLN A 125 -5.62 -14.85 21.62
C GLN A 125 -5.59 -15.01 23.15
N LEU A 126 -6.73 -14.90 23.83
CA LEU A 126 -6.84 -14.91 25.28
C LEU A 126 -6.89 -16.35 25.82
N ARG A 127 -5.77 -17.07 25.67
CA ARG A 127 -5.67 -18.52 25.95
C ARG A 127 -5.98 -18.92 27.40
N PHE A 128 -5.89 -17.99 28.33
CA PHE A 128 -6.16 -18.22 29.76
C PHE A 128 -7.51 -17.66 30.21
N LEU A 129 -8.27 -17.03 29.30
CA LEU A 129 -9.57 -16.47 29.64
C LEU A 129 -10.51 -17.62 30.04
N SER A 130 -11.02 -17.51 31.25
CA SER A 130 -11.88 -18.54 31.86
C SER A 130 -13.25 -17.99 32.24
N ASP A 131 -13.34 -16.68 32.45
CA ASP A 131 -14.56 -15.99 32.85
C ASP A 131 -14.74 -14.71 32.02
N LEU A 132 -15.79 -14.70 31.20
CA LEU A 132 -16.22 -13.58 30.38
C LEU A 132 -17.66 -13.21 30.74
N ASN A 133 -17.82 -12.08 31.43
CA ASN A 133 -19.15 -11.56 31.77
C ASN A 133 -19.57 -10.49 30.77
N VAL A 134 -20.63 -10.76 30.00
CA VAL A 134 -21.23 -9.84 29.02
C VAL A 134 -22.71 -9.59 29.30
N GLN A 135 -23.15 -9.83 30.55
CA GLN A 135 -24.55 -9.62 30.94
C GLN A 135 -24.97 -8.15 30.82
N SER A 136 -26.28 -7.92 30.85
CA SER A 136 -26.87 -6.57 30.83
C SER A 136 -26.41 -5.71 29.64
N ASN A 137 -26.16 -6.34 28.50
CA ASN A 137 -25.83 -5.66 27.25
C ASN A 137 -26.95 -5.88 26.21
N PRO A 138 -27.22 -4.89 25.35
CA PRO A 138 -28.26 -4.95 24.31
C PRO A 138 -27.83 -5.79 23.09
N LEU A 139 -27.48 -7.06 23.30
CA LEU A 139 -26.90 -7.94 22.28
C LEU A 139 -27.85 -8.16 21.09
N ILE A 140 -27.30 -8.15 19.88
CA ILE A 140 -28.04 -8.48 18.65
C ILE A 140 -27.65 -9.89 18.20
N CYS A 141 -28.48 -10.86 18.54
CA CYS A 141 -28.24 -12.28 18.31
C CYS A 141 -28.57 -12.71 16.88
N ASN A 142 -27.80 -12.22 15.91
CA ASN A 142 -27.83 -12.63 14.50
C ASN A 142 -26.71 -13.63 14.19
N CYS A 143 -26.56 -14.03 12.92
CA CYS A 143 -25.54 -15.01 12.51
C CYS A 143 -24.10 -14.65 12.97
N HIS A 144 -23.75 -13.37 13.11
CA HIS A 144 -22.43 -12.93 13.55
C HIS A 144 -22.19 -13.14 15.06
N MET A 145 -23.25 -13.28 15.85
CA MET A 145 -23.17 -13.54 17.30
C MET A 145 -23.33 -15.03 17.64
N LYS A 146 -23.53 -15.90 16.64
CA LYS A 146 -23.72 -17.35 16.85
C LYS A 146 -22.58 -18.01 17.61
N TRP A 147 -21.34 -17.59 17.36
CA TRP A 147 -20.15 -18.13 18.02
C TRP A 147 -20.23 -17.96 19.56
N LEU A 148 -20.87 -16.89 20.04
CA LEU A 148 -20.95 -16.56 21.46
C LEU A 148 -21.76 -17.62 22.21
N LYS A 149 -22.81 -18.19 21.59
CA LYS A 149 -23.54 -19.34 22.17
C LYS A 149 -22.65 -20.55 22.47
N GLN A 150 -21.66 -20.81 21.61
CA GLN A 150 -20.78 -21.99 21.71
C GLN A 150 -19.60 -21.77 22.65
N SER A 151 -19.42 -20.53 23.11
CA SER A 151 -18.31 -20.12 23.96
C SER A 151 -18.46 -20.66 25.38
N LYS A 152 -17.48 -21.43 25.84
CA LYS A 152 -17.46 -22.03 27.19
C LYS A 152 -16.96 -21.08 28.27
N ILE A 153 -16.41 -19.93 27.88
CA ILE A 153 -15.82 -18.94 28.79
C ILE A 153 -16.85 -17.95 29.32
N ILE A 154 -18.07 -17.93 28.77
CA ILE A 154 -19.10 -16.98 29.19
C ILE A 154 -19.62 -17.36 30.56
N SER A 155 -19.58 -16.39 31.47
CA SER A 155 -20.23 -16.48 32.77
C SER A 155 -21.59 -15.77 32.74
N GLY A 156 -22.49 -16.21 33.63
CA GLY A 156 -23.85 -15.69 33.71
C GLY A 156 -24.77 -16.13 32.56
N HIS A 157 -25.81 -15.33 32.32
CA HIS A 157 -26.84 -15.59 31.30
C HIS A 157 -27.08 -14.31 30.48
N PRO A 158 -26.21 -13.97 29.52
CA PRO A 158 -26.44 -12.81 28.67
C PRO A 158 -27.66 -13.05 27.78
N GLU A 159 -28.53 -12.05 27.72
CA GLU A 159 -29.79 -12.11 27.00
C GLU A 159 -29.73 -11.32 25.69
N CYS A 160 -30.40 -11.83 24.67
CA CYS A 160 -30.54 -11.13 23.40
C CYS A 160 -31.53 -9.97 23.54
N MET A 161 -31.23 -8.80 22.97
CA MET A 161 -32.19 -7.70 22.84
C MET A 161 -32.85 -7.71 21.46
N LEU A 162 -32.07 -8.00 20.43
CA LEU A 162 -32.52 -8.09 19.04
C LEU A 162 -32.07 -9.44 18.42
N PRO A 163 -32.75 -9.91 17.36
CA PRO A 163 -34.03 -9.41 16.84
C PRO A 163 -35.16 -9.50 17.88
N THR A 164 -36.24 -8.74 17.71
CA THR A 164 -37.32 -8.62 18.72
C THR A 164 -37.94 -9.95 19.14
N LYS A 165 -37.89 -10.97 18.28
CA LYS A 165 -38.33 -12.34 18.56
C LYS A 165 -37.47 -13.05 19.63
N LEU A 166 -36.20 -12.69 19.72
CA LEU A 166 -35.25 -13.26 20.67
C LEU A 166 -35.08 -12.39 21.93
N ARG A 167 -35.85 -11.31 22.06
CA ARG A 167 -35.71 -10.37 23.16
C ARG A 167 -35.88 -11.07 24.52
N ASN A 168 -34.94 -10.82 25.43
CA ASN A 168 -34.83 -11.41 26.77
C ASN A 168 -34.64 -12.94 26.77
N ILE A 169 -34.22 -13.54 25.65
CA ILE A 169 -33.85 -14.96 25.60
C ILE A 169 -32.34 -15.06 25.87
N PRO A 170 -31.91 -15.88 26.85
CA PRO A 170 -30.49 -16.15 27.05
C PRO A 170 -29.85 -16.71 25.78
N ILE A 171 -28.72 -16.15 25.35
CA ILE A 171 -28.09 -16.50 24.06
C ILE A 171 -27.77 -18.00 23.94
N ILE A 172 -27.45 -18.64 25.07
CA ILE A 172 -27.16 -20.08 25.14
C ILE A 172 -28.38 -20.94 24.77
N ASN A 173 -29.60 -20.42 24.96
CA ASN A 173 -30.88 -21.07 24.68
C ASN A 173 -31.44 -20.77 23.28
N VAL A 174 -30.80 -19.89 22.51
CA VAL A 174 -31.24 -19.58 21.13
C VAL A 174 -30.92 -20.75 20.20
N THR A 175 -31.83 -21.11 19.29
CA THR A 175 -31.59 -22.21 18.35
C THR A 175 -30.59 -21.81 17.27
N ASP A 176 -29.88 -22.79 16.70
CA ASP A 176 -28.85 -22.53 15.69
C ASP A 176 -29.41 -21.94 14.39
N GLU A 177 -30.71 -22.13 14.13
CA GLU A 177 -31.45 -21.66 12.95
C GLU A 177 -31.94 -20.22 13.11
N ASP A 178 -32.13 -19.74 14.35
CA ASP A 178 -32.60 -18.38 14.63
C ASP A 178 -31.49 -17.32 14.47
N PHE A 179 -30.22 -17.74 14.43
CA PHE A 179 -29.07 -16.87 14.16
C PHE A 179 -28.95 -16.59 12.65
N VAL A 180 -29.83 -15.73 12.13
CA VAL A 180 -29.88 -15.34 10.71
C VAL A 180 -29.35 -13.92 10.54
N CYS A 181 -28.61 -13.67 9.46
CA CYS A 181 -28.30 -12.32 9.00
C CYS A 181 -28.95 -12.06 7.65
N ASN A 182 -29.44 -10.85 7.45
CA ASN A 182 -29.72 -10.39 6.09
C ASN A 182 -28.39 -10.05 5.38
N PRO A 183 -28.25 -10.26 4.06
CA PRO A 183 -27.05 -9.91 3.31
C PRO A 183 -26.68 -8.41 3.34
N ILE A 184 -27.56 -7.57 3.90
CA ILE A 184 -27.42 -6.11 4.03
C ILE A 184 -26.99 -5.73 5.46
N GLU A 185 -26.97 -6.67 6.41
CA GLU A 185 -26.50 -6.42 7.78
C GLU A 185 -24.97 -6.38 7.81
N ILE A 186 -24.44 -5.17 7.75
CA ILE A 186 -23.02 -4.82 7.90
C ILE A 186 -22.55 -5.17 9.32
N ASP A 187 -21.28 -5.55 9.48
CA ASP A 187 -20.64 -5.70 10.79
C ASP A 187 -20.67 -4.36 11.54
N LEU A 188 -21.64 -4.23 12.45
CA LEU A 188 -22.00 -2.99 13.13
C LEU A 188 -20.98 -2.53 14.19
N CYS A 189 -19.96 -3.34 14.47
CA CYS A 189 -18.80 -2.94 15.29
C CYS A 189 -17.90 -1.91 14.61
N ASP A 190 -18.05 -1.71 13.31
CA ASP A 190 -17.12 -0.93 12.52
C ASP A 190 -17.90 0.07 11.66
N THR A 191 -18.14 1.24 12.25
CA THR A 191 -18.76 2.39 11.59
C THR A 191 -17.88 3.01 10.49
N SER A 192 -16.75 2.36 10.18
CA SER A 192 -15.90 2.56 9.00
C SER A 192 -16.21 1.61 7.82
N TYR A 193 -17.24 0.75 7.89
CA TYR A 193 -17.60 -0.13 6.76
C TYR A 193 -18.39 0.62 5.67
N SER A 194 -17.64 1.15 4.70
CA SER A 194 -17.96 0.82 3.31
C SER A 194 -17.44 -0.60 3.03
N ASN A 195 -18.34 -1.54 2.76
CA ASN A 195 -18.12 -2.87 2.17
C ASN A 195 -16.64 -3.25 1.87
N SER A 196 -15.98 -3.98 2.76
CA SER A 196 -14.62 -4.51 2.53
C SER A 196 -14.61 -5.94 1.98
N CYS A 197 -15.63 -6.30 1.19
CA CYS A 197 -15.59 -7.50 0.38
C CYS A 197 -15.95 -7.12 -1.06
N PRO A 198 -15.06 -7.36 -2.04
CA PRO A 198 -15.34 -6.95 -3.40
C PRO A 198 -16.57 -7.65 -3.97
N GLN A 199 -17.27 -6.96 -4.86
CA GLN A 199 -18.45 -7.52 -5.54
C GLN A 199 -18.10 -8.82 -6.26
N ASN A 200 -18.96 -9.84 -6.12
CA ASN A 200 -18.78 -11.21 -6.63
C ASN A 200 -17.61 -11.99 -6.00
N CYS A 201 -17.08 -11.52 -4.88
CA CYS A 201 -16.14 -12.26 -4.06
C CYS A 201 -16.79 -12.78 -2.77
N THR A 202 -16.18 -13.81 -2.20
CA THR A 202 -16.52 -14.31 -0.87
C THR A 202 -15.36 -14.02 0.07
N CYS A 203 -15.63 -13.28 1.15
CA CYS A 203 -14.66 -12.97 2.19
C CYS A 203 -15.04 -13.70 3.47
N TYR A 204 -14.11 -14.47 4.02
CA TYR A 204 -14.30 -15.20 5.27
C TYR A 204 -13.00 -15.16 6.07
N ASN A 205 -13.08 -14.63 7.30
CA ASN A 205 -11.91 -14.33 8.12
C ASN A 205 -10.89 -13.49 7.33
N ARG A 206 -9.62 -13.94 7.29
CA ARG A 206 -8.50 -13.30 6.58
C ARG A 206 -8.32 -13.84 5.15
N ILE A 207 -9.34 -14.46 4.59
CA ILE A 207 -9.30 -15.08 3.25
C ILE A 207 -10.30 -14.39 2.34
N VAL A 208 -9.85 -13.91 1.18
CA VAL A 208 -10.71 -13.38 0.12
C VAL A 208 -10.61 -14.27 -1.11
N ARG A 209 -11.76 -14.77 -1.57
CA ARG A 209 -11.88 -15.61 -2.78
C ARG A 209 -12.72 -14.90 -3.83
N CYS A 210 -12.11 -14.64 -4.97
CA CYS A 210 -12.66 -13.95 -6.13
C CYS A 210 -12.49 -14.78 -7.41
N SER A 211 -12.40 -16.10 -7.28
CA SER A 211 -12.18 -17.01 -8.40
C SER A 211 -13.34 -16.93 -9.40
N HIS A 212 -13.07 -16.86 -10.70
CA HIS A 212 -14.09 -16.76 -11.75
C HIS A 212 -15.01 -15.52 -11.69
N ALA A 213 -14.60 -14.48 -10.96
CA ALA A 213 -15.36 -13.23 -10.82
C ALA A 213 -15.27 -12.30 -12.05
N GLN A 214 -14.67 -12.76 -13.16
CA GLN A 214 -14.48 -12.02 -14.42
C GLN A 214 -13.68 -10.72 -14.27
N LEU A 215 -12.82 -10.65 -13.25
CA LEU A 215 -12.08 -9.44 -12.90
C LEU A 215 -11.00 -9.12 -13.95
N ILE A 216 -10.89 -7.83 -14.32
CA ILE A 216 -9.83 -7.31 -15.22
C ILE A 216 -8.68 -6.69 -14.40
N ARG A 217 -8.98 -6.25 -13.18
CA ARG A 217 -8.03 -5.72 -12.20
C ARG A 217 -8.37 -6.24 -10.81
N ILE A 218 -7.39 -6.24 -9.91
CA ILE A 218 -7.60 -6.60 -8.50
C ILE A 218 -8.23 -5.40 -7.77
N PRO A 219 -9.39 -5.53 -7.12
CA PRO A 219 -10.07 -4.46 -6.38
C PRO A 219 -9.42 -4.27 -5.00
N TYR A 220 -8.15 -3.86 -4.99
CA TYR A 220 -7.32 -3.85 -3.79
C TYR A 220 -7.77 -2.84 -2.74
N GLU A 221 -8.58 -1.84 -3.09
CA GLU A 221 -9.14 -0.84 -2.18
C GLU A 221 -10.25 -1.42 -1.29
N GLU A 222 -10.95 -2.45 -1.78
CA GLU A 222 -12.09 -3.10 -1.13
C GLU A 222 -11.69 -4.34 -0.31
N ILE A 223 -10.41 -4.70 -0.28
CA ILE A 223 -9.89 -5.86 0.48
C ILE A 223 -9.51 -5.42 1.91
N SER A 224 -9.62 -6.26 2.93
CA SER A 224 -9.17 -5.89 4.29
C SER A 224 -7.65 -5.92 4.45
N ILE A 225 -7.05 -4.99 5.20
CA ILE A 225 -5.59 -4.91 5.42
C ILE A 225 -5.00 -6.09 6.21
N ASP A 226 -5.82 -6.81 6.96
CA ASP A 226 -5.45 -8.00 7.73
C ASP A 226 -5.63 -9.31 6.94
N THR A 227 -5.95 -9.22 5.65
CA THR A 227 -6.06 -10.39 4.75
C THR A 227 -4.72 -11.11 4.63
N GLU A 228 -4.73 -12.43 4.84
CA GLU A 228 -3.58 -13.33 4.77
C GLU A 228 -3.57 -14.16 3.49
N GLU A 229 -4.74 -14.47 2.92
CA GLU A 229 -4.85 -15.30 1.73
C GLU A 229 -5.78 -14.67 0.67
N LEU A 230 -5.29 -14.56 -0.55
CA LEU A 230 -6.01 -14.06 -1.72
C LEU A 230 -6.11 -15.12 -2.82
N TYR A 231 -7.31 -15.32 -3.35
CA TYR A 231 -7.56 -16.20 -4.48
C TYR A 231 -8.25 -15.42 -5.61
N PHE A 232 -7.51 -15.16 -6.68
CA PHE A 232 -7.93 -14.43 -7.88
C PHE A 232 -7.80 -15.29 -9.14
N ASP A 233 -7.79 -16.61 -9.00
CA ASP A 233 -7.63 -17.54 -10.11
C ASP A 233 -8.81 -17.49 -11.11
N SER A 234 -8.52 -17.87 -12.36
CA SER A 234 -9.51 -17.96 -13.44
C SER A 234 -10.26 -16.65 -13.69
N ASN A 235 -9.52 -15.55 -13.76
CA ASN A 235 -10.02 -14.21 -14.06
C ASN A 235 -9.36 -13.65 -15.35
N ASN A 236 -9.58 -12.38 -15.65
CA ASN A 236 -9.01 -11.67 -16.80
C ASN A 236 -7.95 -10.62 -16.38
N ILE A 237 -7.28 -10.82 -15.24
CA ILE A 237 -6.41 -9.80 -14.65
C ILE A 237 -5.14 -9.62 -15.50
N GLU A 238 -4.84 -8.37 -15.88
CA GLU A 238 -3.74 -8.04 -16.80
C GLU A 238 -2.49 -7.52 -16.08
N GLU A 239 -2.65 -7.00 -14.86
CA GLU A 239 -1.57 -6.45 -14.04
C GLU A 239 -1.84 -6.60 -12.53
N ILE A 240 -0.79 -6.43 -11.73
CA ILE A 240 -0.84 -6.40 -10.26
C ILE A 240 -0.37 -5.00 -9.81
N SER A 241 -1.21 -4.29 -9.06
CA SER A 241 -0.89 -2.95 -8.54
C SER A 241 0.10 -3.02 -7.37
N PHE A 242 1.00 -2.02 -7.27
CA PHE A 242 1.94 -1.89 -6.15
C PHE A 242 1.25 -1.50 -4.84
N GLU A 243 0.12 -0.82 -4.93
CA GLU A 243 -0.72 -0.43 -3.79
C GLU A 243 -1.28 -1.67 -3.08
N LEU A 244 -1.66 -2.73 -3.81
CA LEU A 244 -2.04 -4.03 -3.23
C LEU A 244 -0.91 -4.62 -2.36
N ILE A 245 0.32 -4.61 -2.88
CA ILE A 245 1.51 -5.18 -2.21
C ILE A 245 1.87 -4.37 -0.95
N ASN A 246 1.72 -3.05 -1.00
CA ASN A 246 2.03 -2.17 0.13
C ASN A 246 0.93 -2.16 1.20
N ARG A 247 -0.33 -2.37 0.81
CA ARG A 247 -1.50 -2.32 1.71
C ARG A 247 -1.69 -3.63 2.49
N LEU A 248 -1.43 -4.79 1.87
CA LEU A 248 -1.66 -6.10 2.48
C LEU A 248 -0.36 -6.67 3.06
N ILE A 249 0.14 -6.02 4.11
CA ILE A 249 1.43 -6.38 4.75
C ILE A 249 1.45 -7.77 5.39
N ASN A 250 0.27 -8.31 5.72
CA ASN A 250 0.10 -9.62 6.36
C ASN A 250 -0.15 -10.74 5.34
N LEU A 251 -0.13 -10.42 4.03
CA LEU A 251 -0.46 -11.37 2.98
C LEU A 251 0.58 -12.50 2.90
N VAL A 252 0.14 -13.71 3.17
CA VAL A 252 0.95 -14.93 3.13
C VAL A 252 0.83 -15.62 1.77
N ARG A 253 -0.34 -15.52 1.13
CA ARG A 253 -0.63 -16.24 -0.12
C ARG A 253 -1.45 -15.40 -1.08
N ILE A 254 -1.06 -15.44 -2.36
CA ILE A 254 -1.87 -14.93 -3.47
C ILE A 254 -1.88 -15.94 -4.63
N ASP A 255 -3.07 -16.33 -5.08
CA ASP A 255 -3.28 -17.19 -6.26
C ASP A 255 -3.81 -16.35 -7.42
N LEU A 256 -3.04 -16.28 -8.51
CA LEU A 256 -3.37 -15.54 -9.73
C LEU A 256 -3.36 -16.45 -10.97
N SER A 257 -3.50 -17.76 -10.76
CA SER A 257 -3.49 -18.73 -11.85
C SER A 257 -4.62 -18.46 -12.87
N TYR A 258 -4.38 -18.79 -14.15
CA TYR A 258 -5.39 -18.61 -15.22
C TYR A 258 -5.90 -17.16 -15.38
N ASN A 259 -4.99 -16.19 -15.40
CA ASN A 259 -5.22 -14.77 -15.70
C ASN A 259 -4.53 -14.31 -16.99
N LYS A 260 -4.64 -13.03 -17.35
CA LYS A 260 -4.03 -12.41 -18.54
C LYS A 260 -2.77 -11.59 -18.27
N LEU A 261 -2.12 -11.82 -17.12
CA LEU A 261 -0.96 -11.06 -16.69
C LEU A 261 0.11 -11.04 -17.80
N GLN A 262 0.51 -9.85 -18.24
CA GLN A 262 1.54 -9.70 -19.28
C GLN A 262 2.82 -10.37 -18.82
N LYS A 263 3.28 -11.37 -19.58
CA LYS A 263 4.51 -12.08 -19.29
C LYS A 263 5.70 -11.17 -19.62
N ILE A 264 6.53 -10.88 -18.63
CA ILE A 264 7.77 -10.12 -18.81
C ILE A 264 8.87 -11.09 -19.21
N HIS A 265 9.59 -10.74 -20.28
CA HIS A 265 10.62 -11.56 -20.88
C HIS A 265 12.02 -10.94 -20.82
N GLU A 266 13.02 -11.79 -20.54
CA GLU A 266 14.45 -11.49 -20.76
C GLU A 266 14.90 -12.17 -22.06
N LEU A 267 15.40 -11.40 -23.02
CA LEU A 267 15.89 -11.90 -24.31
C LEU A 267 17.40 -11.81 -24.42
N GLN A 268 18.04 -12.86 -24.92
CA GLN A 268 19.46 -12.83 -25.29
C GLN A 268 19.64 -13.31 -26.72
N LEU A 269 20.28 -12.47 -27.54
CA LEU A 269 20.65 -12.74 -28.92
C LEU A 269 22.17 -12.91 -29.00
N ILE A 270 22.63 -14.09 -29.38
CA ILE A 270 24.05 -14.42 -29.46
C ILE A 270 24.36 -14.83 -30.89
N SER A 271 25.22 -14.06 -31.57
CA SER A 271 25.76 -14.38 -32.88
C SER A 271 27.18 -14.93 -32.74
N ILE A 272 27.38 -16.20 -33.06
CA ILE A 272 28.71 -16.84 -33.11
C ILE A 272 28.86 -17.46 -34.48
N ASP A 273 29.86 -17.03 -35.24
CA ASP A 273 30.03 -17.38 -36.65
C ASP A 273 28.71 -17.19 -37.42
N GLN A 274 28.31 -18.17 -38.22
CA GLN A 274 27.06 -18.15 -38.98
C GLN A 274 25.81 -18.41 -38.12
N ASN A 275 25.94 -18.74 -36.83
CA ASN A 275 24.79 -19.08 -35.99
C ASN A 275 24.28 -17.87 -35.22
N LEU A 276 22.97 -17.62 -35.32
CA LEU A 276 22.25 -16.67 -34.49
C LEU A 276 21.34 -17.42 -33.52
N THR A 277 21.59 -17.28 -32.22
CA THR A 277 20.83 -17.94 -31.15
C THR A 277 20.00 -16.91 -30.40
N LEU A 278 18.70 -17.18 -30.24
CA LEU A 278 17.79 -16.46 -29.37
C LEU A 278 17.52 -17.31 -28.12
N ILE A 279 17.70 -16.72 -26.94
CA ILE A 279 17.37 -17.29 -25.64
C ILE A 279 16.29 -16.43 -25.00
N ILE A 280 15.22 -17.05 -24.50
CA ILE A 280 14.10 -16.40 -23.81
C ILE A 280 14.03 -16.92 -22.37
N ASP A 281 13.98 -16.01 -21.41
CA ASP A 281 13.86 -16.26 -19.97
C ASP A 281 14.92 -17.22 -19.42
N ARG A 282 16.10 -17.27 -20.05
CA ARG A 282 17.23 -18.17 -19.74
C ARG A 282 16.96 -19.67 -19.93
N ASP A 283 15.75 -20.07 -20.32
CA ASP A 283 15.34 -21.47 -20.44
C ASP A 283 15.13 -21.91 -21.90
N TYR A 284 14.61 -21.02 -22.76
CA TYR A 284 14.20 -21.38 -24.12
C TYR A 284 15.18 -20.88 -25.17
N ARG A 285 15.97 -21.79 -25.76
CA ARG A 285 16.91 -21.47 -26.83
C ARG A 285 16.43 -21.95 -28.21
N ARG A 286 16.53 -21.07 -29.21
CA ARG A 286 16.36 -21.38 -30.63
C ARG A 286 17.54 -20.81 -31.39
N PHE A 287 18.00 -21.50 -32.42
CA PHE A 287 19.07 -21.00 -33.27
C PHE A 287 18.68 -21.10 -34.75
N ILE A 288 19.22 -20.19 -35.54
CA ILE A 288 19.17 -20.20 -36.99
C ILE A 288 20.60 -20.10 -37.53
N ASN A 289 20.85 -20.72 -38.67
CA ASN A 289 22.14 -20.66 -39.35
C ASN A 289 22.04 -19.73 -40.57
N ASN A 290 22.98 -18.80 -40.69
CA ASN A 290 23.07 -17.84 -41.78
C ASN A 290 23.73 -18.49 -43.00
N HIS A 291 22.93 -18.77 -44.02
CA HIS A 291 23.39 -19.31 -45.31
C HIS A 291 23.93 -18.23 -46.29
N GLY A 292 24.04 -16.97 -45.85
CA GLY A 292 24.58 -15.87 -46.65
C GLY A 292 26.11 -15.87 -46.76
N SER A 293 26.65 -15.05 -47.66
CA SER A 293 28.10 -14.93 -47.91
C SER A 293 28.91 -14.27 -46.78
N ARG A 294 28.25 -13.73 -45.76
CA ARG A 294 28.88 -13.04 -44.63
C ARG A 294 28.85 -13.92 -43.37
N VAL A 295 30.02 -14.11 -42.77
CA VAL A 295 30.21 -14.97 -41.60
C VAL A 295 29.71 -14.33 -40.30
N TYR A 296 29.63 -13.00 -40.21
CA TYR A 296 29.18 -12.27 -39.03
C TYR A 296 28.19 -11.16 -39.41
N MET A 297 27.31 -10.79 -38.46
CA MET A 297 26.37 -9.70 -38.64
C MET A 297 27.07 -8.35 -38.38
N ASN A 298 27.33 -7.56 -39.44
CA ASN A 298 27.90 -6.22 -39.30
C ASN A 298 26.81 -5.22 -38.86
N THR A 299 26.84 -4.83 -37.57
CA THR A 299 25.86 -3.92 -36.96
C THR A 299 25.85 -2.52 -37.58
N SER A 300 26.92 -2.14 -38.29
CA SER A 300 27.06 -0.85 -38.99
C SER A 300 26.25 -0.78 -40.30
N GLU A 301 25.89 -1.94 -40.85
CA GLU A 301 25.18 -2.07 -42.13
C GLU A 301 23.73 -2.55 -41.94
N ILE A 302 23.26 -2.71 -40.69
CA ILE A 302 21.87 -3.12 -40.40
C ILE A 302 20.95 -1.92 -40.58
N HIS A 303 20.08 -1.98 -41.59
CA HIS A 303 19.09 -0.92 -41.83
C HIS A 303 17.96 -0.93 -40.78
N ALA A 304 17.54 -2.10 -40.29
CA ALA A 304 16.60 -2.30 -39.18
C ALA A 304 16.65 -3.76 -38.66
N LEU A 305 16.48 -3.96 -37.35
CA LEU A 305 16.29 -5.27 -36.72
C LEU A 305 14.94 -5.26 -35.98
N TYR A 306 14.08 -6.22 -36.27
CA TYR A 306 12.75 -6.34 -35.66
C TYR A 306 12.72 -7.56 -34.75
N ILE A 307 12.37 -7.36 -33.48
CA ILE A 307 12.23 -8.40 -32.46
C ILE A 307 10.81 -8.30 -31.92
N SER A 308 10.13 -9.44 -31.78
CA SER A 308 8.76 -9.54 -31.24
C SER A 308 7.63 -8.98 -32.13
N GLY A 309 7.89 -8.69 -33.41
CA GLY A 309 6.86 -8.34 -34.38
C GLY A 309 7.39 -7.54 -35.57
N LEU A 310 6.63 -7.48 -36.67
CA LEU A 310 6.94 -6.65 -37.84
C LEU A 310 5.87 -5.54 -37.99
N PRO A 311 6.24 -4.32 -38.42
CA PRO A 311 5.28 -3.27 -38.77
C PRO A 311 4.28 -3.76 -39.83
N ASN A 312 3.01 -3.37 -39.70
CA ASN A 312 1.91 -3.82 -40.57
C ASN A 312 2.20 -3.65 -42.07
N GLU A 313 2.91 -2.59 -42.45
CA GLU A 313 3.32 -2.29 -43.84
C GLU A 313 4.29 -3.34 -44.42
N LEU A 314 5.13 -3.95 -43.57
CA LEU A 314 6.11 -4.97 -43.95
C LEU A 314 5.56 -6.39 -43.84
N THR A 315 4.59 -6.60 -42.95
CA THR A 315 3.96 -7.90 -42.65
C THR A 315 3.34 -8.55 -43.89
N GLY A 316 2.63 -7.78 -44.73
CA GLY A 316 1.99 -8.30 -45.94
C GLY A 316 2.97 -8.91 -46.95
N ARG A 317 4.12 -8.26 -47.19
CA ARG A 317 5.17 -8.78 -48.07
C ARG A 317 5.94 -9.94 -47.45
N ALA A 318 6.20 -9.88 -46.15
CA ALA A 318 6.96 -10.91 -45.43
C ALA A 318 6.22 -12.26 -45.36
N LEU A 319 4.89 -12.24 -45.21
CA LEU A 319 4.04 -13.44 -45.26
C LEU A 319 3.98 -14.03 -46.68
N GLN A 320 3.86 -13.19 -47.72
CA GLN A 320 3.82 -13.64 -49.11
C GLN A 320 5.13 -14.29 -49.59
N LEU A 321 6.27 -13.82 -49.10
CA LEU A 321 7.59 -14.39 -49.41
C LEU A 321 7.97 -15.56 -48.48
N TRP A 322 7.05 -16.03 -47.63
CA TRP A 322 7.25 -17.15 -46.69
C TRP A 322 8.39 -16.93 -45.68
N HIS A 323 8.76 -15.67 -45.40
CA HIS A 323 9.82 -15.36 -44.43
C HIS A 323 9.38 -15.54 -42.98
N ILE A 324 8.07 -15.47 -42.70
CA ILE A 324 7.45 -15.67 -41.38
C ILE A 324 6.14 -16.46 -41.52
N ARG A 325 5.78 -17.26 -40.49
CA ARG A 325 4.53 -18.04 -40.46
C ARG A 325 3.35 -17.26 -39.87
N GLU A 326 3.62 -16.49 -38.82
CA GLU A 326 2.65 -15.63 -38.13
C GLU A 326 3.32 -14.33 -37.71
N ALA A 327 2.62 -13.21 -37.87
CA ALA A 327 3.14 -11.88 -37.58
C ALA A 327 3.15 -11.53 -36.07
N THR A 328 2.39 -12.28 -35.27
CA THR A 328 2.07 -11.97 -33.86
C THR A 328 2.45 -13.11 -32.90
N SER A 329 3.55 -13.83 -33.19
CA SER A 329 3.93 -15.04 -32.46
C SER A 329 4.54 -14.80 -31.07
N PHE A 330 4.93 -13.57 -30.74
CA PHE A 330 5.46 -13.20 -29.43
C PHE A 330 4.36 -12.60 -28.55
N GLN A 331 4.13 -13.18 -27.38
CA GLN A 331 3.15 -12.72 -26.39
C GLN A 331 3.87 -12.28 -25.11
N GLY A 332 3.75 -11.00 -24.74
CA GLY A 332 4.40 -10.43 -23.54
C GLY A 332 5.27 -9.19 -23.84
N CYS A 333 5.95 -8.69 -22.81
CA CYS A 333 6.79 -7.48 -22.89
C CYS A 333 8.27 -7.80 -22.65
N ILE A 334 9.16 -7.17 -23.40
CA ILE A 334 10.61 -7.32 -23.22
C ILE A 334 11.08 -6.30 -22.18
N HIS A 335 11.59 -6.78 -21.05
CA HIS A 335 12.19 -5.92 -20.03
C HIS A 335 13.70 -5.76 -20.23
N ALA A 336 14.38 -6.79 -20.74
CA ALA A 336 15.81 -6.77 -20.98
C ALA A 336 16.15 -7.49 -22.29
N LEU A 337 17.06 -6.90 -23.06
CA LEU A 337 17.60 -7.48 -24.29
C LEU A 337 19.12 -7.40 -24.26
N TYR A 338 19.77 -8.53 -24.49
CA TYR A 338 21.23 -8.62 -24.63
C TYR A 338 21.56 -9.03 -26.06
N ILE A 339 22.50 -8.34 -26.70
CA ILE A 339 23.03 -8.72 -28.01
C ILE A 339 24.53 -8.98 -27.85
N ASN A 340 24.99 -10.20 -28.13
CA ASN A 340 26.37 -10.65 -27.94
C ASN A 340 26.90 -10.34 -26.53
N ASN A 341 26.08 -10.62 -25.51
CA ASN A 341 26.33 -10.35 -24.08
C ASN A 341 26.41 -8.86 -23.69
N GLU A 342 26.17 -7.93 -24.62
CA GLU A 342 26.06 -6.50 -24.33
C GLU A 342 24.59 -6.11 -24.11
N PRO A 343 24.24 -5.45 -23.00
CA PRO A 343 22.86 -5.04 -22.72
C PRO A 343 22.42 -3.87 -23.60
N ILE A 344 21.21 -3.98 -24.16
CA ILE A 344 20.57 -2.91 -24.93
C ILE A 344 19.75 -2.03 -23.98
N ASN A 345 20.05 -0.73 -23.98
CA ASN A 345 19.40 0.25 -23.11
C ASN A 345 18.14 0.86 -23.77
N PHE A 346 16.98 0.56 -23.22
CA PHE A 346 15.68 1.06 -23.69
C PHE A 346 15.30 2.47 -23.20
N ALA A 347 16.05 3.08 -22.27
CA ALA A 347 15.75 4.42 -21.74
C ALA A 347 16.07 5.56 -22.71
N ASN A 348 16.83 5.28 -23.78
CA ASN A 348 17.22 6.25 -24.82
C ASN A 348 16.48 6.04 -26.16
N VAL A 349 15.38 5.28 -26.15
CA VAL A 349 14.67 4.83 -27.36
C VAL A 349 14.16 5.99 -28.22
N ASN A 350 13.74 7.10 -27.61
CA ASN A 350 13.29 8.29 -28.34
C ASN A 350 14.38 9.01 -29.16
N TYR A 351 15.67 8.68 -28.96
CA TYR A 351 16.80 9.36 -29.62
C TYR A 351 17.62 8.47 -30.55
N ARG A 352 17.27 7.19 -30.68
CA ARG A 352 17.80 6.32 -31.75
C ARG A 352 16.68 6.03 -32.74
N HIS A 353 16.76 6.68 -33.89
CA HIS A 353 15.80 6.49 -34.97
C HIS A 353 15.74 4.99 -35.29
N LYS A 354 14.56 4.37 -35.13
CA LYS A 354 14.21 2.97 -35.44
C LYS A 354 14.15 1.96 -34.27
N ILE A 355 14.00 2.39 -33.02
CA ILE A 355 13.50 1.48 -31.95
C ILE A 355 12.12 2.01 -31.51
N LEU A 356 11.08 1.18 -31.61
CA LEU A 356 9.73 1.50 -31.14
C LEU A 356 9.47 0.69 -29.86
N PRO A 357 9.04 1.29 -28.74
CA PRO A 357 8.64 0.54 -27.56
C PRO A 357 7.37 -0.25 -27.87
N GLY A 358 7.38 -1.56 -27.61
CA GLY A 358 6.22 -2.45 -27.84
C GLY A 358 5.23 -2.52 -26.68
N CYS A 359 5.57 -1.94 -25.53
CA CYS A 359 4.71 -1.87 -24.35
C CYS A 359 4.78 -0.45 -23.76
N GLU A 360 3.64 0.23 -23.67
CA GLU A 360 3.55 1.52 -22.99
C GLU A 360 3.63 1.29 -21.48
N ILE A 361 4.77 1.67 -20.87
CA ILE A 361 4.93 1.72 -19.39
C ILE A 361 4.52 3.11 -18.87
N ASN A 362 3.50 3.71 -19.48
CA ASN A 362 3.07 5.06 -19.14
C ASN A 362 1.59 5.03 -18.77
N GLU A 363 1.32 4.53 -17.58
CA GLU A 363 0.30 5.02 -16.65
C GLU A 363 0.22 4.01 -15.51
N LEU A 364 1.17 4.08 -14.55
CA LEU A 364 1.05 3.51 -13.19
C LEU A 364 2.38 3.71 -12.47
N ASN A 365 2.52 4.85 -11.79
CA ASN A 365 3.36 4.98 -10.59
C ASN A 365 3.16 6.36 -9.94
N PRO A 366 2.46 6.46 -8.80
CA PRO A 366 2.63 7.56 -7.86
C PRO A 366 3.79 7.21 -6.92
N SER A 367 5.00 7.04 -7.46
CA SER A 367 6.21 6.87 -6.66
C SER A 367 7.23 7.93 -7.03
N SER A 368 7.58 8.76 -6.04
CA SER A 368 8.33 10.01 -6.18
C SER A 368 7.57 11.12 -6.90
N CYS A 369 7.81 12.35 -6.47
CA CYS A 369 7.46 13.56 -7.20
C CYS A 369 7.84 13.43 -8.69
N THR A 370 6.88 13.04 -9.53
CA THR A 370 7.03 13.01 -10.99
C THR A 370 6.81 14.43 -11.50
N THR A 371 7.32 14.73 -12.69
CA THR A 371 7.25 16.09 -13.28
C THR A 371 5.83 16.59 -13.55
N THR A 372 4.81 15.76 -13.31
CA THR A 372 3.39 16.01 -13.56
C THR A 372 2.56 16.15 -12.29
N THR A 373 3.13 15.97 -11.08
CA THR A 373 2.33 15.98 -9.82
C THR A 373 2.02 17.38 -9.29
N CYS A 374 2.97 18.31 -9.38
CA CYS A 374 2.75 19.73 -9.13
C CYS A 374 2.89 20.47 -10.46
N GLN A 375 1.79 21.01 -10.98
CA GLN A 375 1.79 21.65 -12.31
C GLN A 375 2.67 22.90 -12.32
N HIS A 376 2.47 23.80 -11.35
CA HIS A 376 3.24 25.05 -11.22
C HIS A 376 3.83 25.21 -9.81
N GLY A 377 4.54 24.19 -9.32
CA GLY A 377 5.16 24.24 -7.99
C GLY A 377 6.25 23.19 -7.77
N GLN A 378 6.94 23.29 -6.64
CA GLN A 378 7.92 22.31 -6.17
C GLN A 378 7.25 21.24 -5.31
N CYS A 379 7.43 19.99 -5.70
CA CYS A 379 6.98 18.85 -4.92
C CYS A 379 8.00 18.52 -3.83
N GLN A 380 7.61 18.62 -2.56
CA GLN A 380 8.36 18.15 -1.41
C GLN A 380 7.77 16.83 -0.93
N PHE A 381 8.63 15.83 -0.70
CA PHE A 381 8.24 14.52 -0.23
C PHE A 381 8.91 14.24 1.11
N ASP A 382 8.11 14.03 2.15
CA ASP A 382 8.60 13.85 3.54
C ASP A 382 8.63 12.37 3.96
N GLY A 383 8.71 11.46 2.99
CA GLY A 383 8.81 10.02 3.23
C GLY A 383 7.46 9.28 3.38
N LEU A 384 6.36 9.99 3.65
CA LEU A 384 5.01 9.41 3.78
C LEU A 384 3.95 10.09 2.90
N THR A 385 4.08 11.39 2.67
CA THR A 385 3.18 12.17 1.80
C THR A 385 3.98 13.18 0.97
N TYR A 386 3.41 13.67 -0.13
CA TYR A 386 3.99 14.78 -0.90
C TYR A 386 3.15 16.05 -0.77
N LYS A 387 3.80 17.21 -0.80
CA LYS A 387 3.19 18.54 -0.73
C LYS A 387 3.74 19.43 -1.83
N CYS A 388 2.89 20.17 -2.52
CA CYS A 388 3.31 21.13 -3.54
C CYS A 388 3.50 22.53 -2.92
N GLU A 389 4.68 23.11 -3.10
CA GLU A 389 4.97 24.52 -2.86
C GLU A 389 4.83 25.30 -4.17
N CYS A 390 3.76 26.08 -4.32
CA CYS A 390 3.44 26.72 -5.59
C CYS A 390 4.35 27.90 -5.92
N PHE A 391 4.69 28.04 -7.20
CA PHE A 391 5.41 29.20 -7.71
C PHE A 391 4.51 30.44 -7.67
N ASN A 392 5.14 31.63 -7.61
CA ASN A 392 4.42 32.90 -7.52
C ASN A 392 3.39 33.04 -8.66
N GLY A 393 2.15 33.33 -8.29
CA GLY A 393 1.03 33.42 -9.22
C GLY A 393 0.20 32.14 -9.35
N PHE A 394 0.51 31.07 -8.59
CA PHE A 394 -0.25 29.83 -8.59
C PHE A 394 -0.62 29.35 -7.17
N SER A 395 -1.79 28.71 -7.04
CA SER A 395 -2.34 28.14 -5.80
C SER A 395 -2.96 26.75 -6.04
N GLY A 396 -3.46 26.13 -4.96
CA GLY A 396 -4.09 24.81 -5.01
C GLY A 396 -3.15 23.66 -4.63
N GLN A 397 -3.72 22.50 -4.32
CA GLN A 397 -2.98 21.34 -3.78
C GLN A 397 -1.93 20.77 -4.75
N THR A 398 -2.16 20.94 -6.06
CA THR A 398 -1.23 20.56 -7.14
C THR A 398 -0.67 21.76 -7.91
N CYS A 399 -0.86 22.98 -7.40
CA CYS A 399 -0.43 24.24 -8.05
C CYS A 399 -1.00 24.42 -9.47
N ASN A 400 -2.28 24.14 -9.62
CA ASN A 400 -3.03 24.20 -10.87
C ASN A 400 -3.89 25.46 -11.00
N GLU A 401 -4.12 26.21 -9.93
CA GLU A 401 -4.95 27.42 -9.93
C GLU A 401 -4.07 28.65 -10.15
N VAL A 402 -4.50 29.59 -10.98
CA VAL A 402 -3.81 30.87 -11.20
C VAL A 402 -4.33 31.90 -10.19
N ILE A 403 -3.44 32.52 -9.43
CA ILE A 403 -3.75 33.65 -8.54
C ILE A 403 -4.04 34.85 -9.45
N THR A 404 -5.33 35.09 -9.69
CA THR A 404 -5.85 36.23 -10.47
C THR A 404 -5.72 37.53 -9.68
N SER A 405 -4.48 37.93 -9.41
CA SER A 405 -4.15 39.31 -9.09
C SER A 405 -3.45 39.93 -10.29
N SER A 406 -3.75 41.20 -10.54
CA SER A 406 -3.39 42.03 -11.70
C SER A 406 -1.88 42.24 -11.96
N ILE A 407 -1.01 41.39 -11.41
CA ILE A 407 0.46 41.46 -11.47
C ILE A 407 1.05 40.45 -12.48
N ALA A 408 0.24 39.57 -13.08
CA ALA A 408 0.71 38.43 -13.88
C ALA A 408 1.36 38.73 -15.25
N SER A 409 1.46 39.98 -15.69
CA SER A 409 2.04 40.31 -17.01
C SER A 409 3.57 40.44 -17.03
N SER A 410 4.23 40.62 -15.88
CA SER A 410 5.70 40.80 -15.82
C SER A 410 6.51 39.53 -15.51
N LEU A 411 5.85 38.38 -15.29
CA LEU A 411 6.47 37.11 -14.89
C LEU A 411 6.52 36.04 -16.00
N MET A 412 6.12 36.37 -17.23
CA MET A 412 5.85 35.37 -18.29
C MET A 412 7.08 34.82 -19.05
N ASN A 413 8.31 35.18 -18.68
CA ASN A 413 9.55 34.70 -19.33
C ASN A 413 10.66 34.41 -18.31
N SER A 414 10.51 33.38 -17.48
CA SER A 414 11.57 32.94 -16.58
C SER A 414 12.05 31.55 -16.98
N CYS A 415 13.18 31.40 -17.67
CA CYS A 415 13.82 30.10 -17.96
C CYS A 415 15.22 30.07 -17.30
N SER A 416 15.45 29.09 -16.42
CA SER A 416 16.64 29.04 -15.57
C SER A 416 17.16 27.61 -15.38
N LEU A 417 18.46 27.48 -15.14
CA LEU A 417 19.12 26.21 -14.85
C LEU A 417 19.17 25.97 -13.35
N ASN A 418 18.58 24.88 -12.90
CA ASN A 418 18.68 24.41 -11.52
C ASN A 418 19.77 23.32 -11.41
N ILE A 419 20.57 23.40 -10.35
CA ILE A 419 21.70 22.53 -10.09
C ILE A 419 21.50 21.81 -8.76
N GLN A 420 21.38 20.49 -8.79
CA GLN A 420 21.21 19.63 -7.61
C GLN A 420 22.40 18.68 -7.44
N THR A 421 22.91 18.56 -6.22
CA THR A 421 24.05 17.69 -5.92
C THR A 421 23.64 16.52 -5.04
N GLY A 422 23.66 15.30 -5.56
CA GLY A 422 23.12 14.13 -4.88
C GLY A 422 23.63 12.82 -5.47
N TYR A 423 23.19 11.69 -4.92
CA TYR A 423 23.37 10.40 -5.57
C TYR A 423 22.30 10.22 -6.64
N TYR A 424 22.69 9.78 -7.83
CA TYR A 424 21.72 9.41 -8.86
C TYR A 424 21.21 8.01 -8.55
N ILE A 425 19.89 7.84 -8.52
CA ILE A 425 19.23 6.53 -8.38
C ILE A 425 18.63 6.21 -9.73
N ASP A 426 19.00 5.07 -10.29
CA ASP A 426 18.41 4.58 -11.53
C ASP A 426 16.93 4.23 -11.28
N PRO A 427 15.98 4.86 -11.97
CA PRO A 427 14.57 4.66 -11.70
C PRO A 427 14.09 3.24 -12.00
N LEU A 428 14.76 2.54 -12.92
CA LEU A 428 14.39 1.19 -13.36
C LEU A 428 15.00 0.12 -12.45
N THR A 429 16.29 0.24 -12.15
CA THR A 429 17.00 -0.81 -11.39
C THR A 429 17.11 -0.51 -9.89
N LYS A 430 16.73 0.71 -9.47
CA LYS A 430 16.93 1.27 -8.11
C LYS A 430 18.39 1.29 -7.66
N CYS A 431 19.34 1.07 -8.56
CA CYS A 431 20.76 1.10 -8.24
C CYS A 431 21.27 2.53 -8.11
N ARG A 432 22.23 2.75 -7.20
CA ARG A 432 22.73 4.09 -6.86
C ARG A 432 24.08 4.36 -7.54
N SER A 433 24.33 5.60 -7.93
CA SER A 433 25.65 6.01 -8.39
C SER A 433 26.71 5.79 -7.29
N ALA A 434 27.90 5.34 -7.69
CA ALA A 434 28.99 5.08 -6.75
C ALA A 434 29.52 6.35 -6.06
N ARG A 435 29.30 7.53 -6.67
CA ARG A 435 29.66 8.84 -6.14
C ARG A 435 28.53 9.85 -6.33
N ARG A 436 28.56 10.93 -5.55
CA ARG A 436 27.63 12.07 -5.72
C ARG A 436 27.91 12.80 -7.03
N LEU A 437 26.84 13.17 -7.72
CA LEU A 437 26.83 13.81 -9.03
C LEU A 437 26.19 15.19 -8.91
N ARG A 438 26.63 16.13 -9.77
CA ARG A 438 26.10 17.49 -9.86
C ARG A 438 25.11 17.55 -11.02
N MET A 439 23.89 17.12 -10.77
CA MET A 439 22.79 17.01 -11.73
C MET A 439 22.20 18.38 -12.03
N THR A 440 21.70 18.57 -13.24
CA THR A 440 21.24 19.87 -13.75
C THR A 440 19.93 19.69 -14.51
N LYS A 441 18.96 20.58 -14.31
CA LYS A 441 17.67 20.57 -15.02
C LYS A 441 17.21 22.00 -15.36
N CYS A 442 16.56 22.16 -16.49
CA CYS A 442 15.98 23.44 -16.91
C CYS A 442 14.55 23.58 -16.39
N PHE A 443 14.21 24.76 -15.87
CA PHE A 443 12.88 25.08 -15.36
C PHE A 443 12.45 26.47 -15.80
N GLY A 444 11.19 26.62 -16.20
CA GLY A 444 10.68 27.92 -16.59
C GLY A 444 9.48 27.95 -17.52
N THR A 445 8.93 29.16 -17.68
CA THR A 445 7.87 29.50 -18.63
C THR A 445 8.44 30.40 -19.72
N CYS A 446 7.99 30.18 -20.96
CA CYS A 446 8.36 31.00 -22.11
C CYS A 446 7.10 31.41 -22.85
N SER A 447 7.03 32.68 -23.25
CA SER A 447 5.87 33.27 -23.91
C SER A 447 5.80 32.87 -25.38
N SER A 448 5.11 31.76 -25.70
CA SER A 448 4.64 31.51 -27.07
C SER A 448 3.32 30.73 -27.08
N ALA A 449 2.26 31.44 -27.49
CA ALA A 449 0.92 30.99 -27.87
C ALA A 449 0.08 30.24 -26.81
N PHE A 450 -0.80 31.02 -26.15
CA PHE A 450 -1.96 30.52 -25.44
C PHE A 450 -2.95 29.91 -26.45
N SER A 451 -2.83 28.61 -26.74
CA SER A 451 -3.85 27.87 -27.49
C SER A 451 -4.38 26.71 -26.66
N ASN A 452 -5.69 26.73 -26.39
CA ASN A 452 -6.47 25.66 -25.76
C ASN A 452 -6.16 25.34 -24.28
N GLY A 453 -5.86 26.35 -23.46
CA GLY A 453 -6.00 26.25 -22.00
C GLY A 453 -4.98 25.34 -21.29
N THR A 454 -3.93 24.88 -21.96
CA THR A 454 -2.80 24.14 -21.36
C THR A 454 -1.49 24.92 -21.52
N LEU A 455 -0.81 25.16 -20.40
CA LEU A 455 0.50 25.80 -20.37
C LEU A 455 1.58 24.75 -20.74
N SER A 456 2.19 24.85 -21.93
CA SER A 456 3.32 23.99 -22.31
C SER A 456 4.66 24.60 -21.86
N SER A 457 5.48 23.86 -21.10
CA SER A 457 6.81 24.31 -20.68
C SER A 457 7.81 24.31 -21.85
N CYS A 458 8.20 25.48 -22.35
CA CYS A 458 9.11 25.63 -23.49
C CYS A 458 10.59 25.87 -23.13
N CYS A 459 10.96 25.77 -21.85
CA CYS A 459 12.32 25.98 -21.37
C CYS A 459 13.16 24.70 -21.56
N LYS A 460 14.11 24.70 -22.52
CA LYS A 460 14.93 23.53 -22.87
C LYS A 460 16.44 23.81 -22.73
N PRO A 461 17.26 22.77 -22.50
CA PRO A 461 18.72 22.94 -22.41
C PRO A 461 19.33 23.27 -23.77
N ILE A 462 20.34 24.15 -23.78
CA ILE A 462 21.06 24.57 -25.00
C ILE A 462 22.07 23.50 -25.43
N GLU A 463 22.83 22.97 -24.46
CA GLU A 463 23.86 21.96 -24.69
C GLU A 463 23.88 20.92 -23.58
N ALA A 464 24.03 19.64 -23.97
CA ALA A 464 24.16 18.50 -23.07
C ALA A 464 25.57 17.88 -23.17
N LYS A 465 26.22 17.68 -22.02
CA LYS A 465 27.48 16.94 -21.91
C LYS A 465 27.22 15.58 -21.26
N ARG A 466 27.50 14.51 -22.02
CA ARG A 466 27.33 13.13 -21.54
C ARG A 466 28.55 12.65 -20.77
N ARG A 467 28.32 11.94 -19.66
CA ARG A 467 29.37 11.29 -18.86
C ARG A 467 28.91 9.93 -18.35
N TYR A 468 29.84 8.99 -18.21
CA TYR A 468 29.57 7.65 -17.69
C TYR A 468 29.89 7.56 -16.21
N PHE A 469 29.03 6.87 -15.46
CA PHE A 469 29.18 6.65 -14.03
C PHE A 469 28.94 5.19 -13.68
N ARG A 470 29.67 4.71 -12.68
CA ARG A 470 29.45 3.38 -12.13
C ARG A 470 28.23 3.40 -11.21
N MET A 471 27.33 2.45 -11.42
CA MET A 471 26.15 2.19 -10.62
C MET A 471 26.41 0.97 -9.74
N ALA A 472 25.95 1.02 -8.50
CA ALA A 472 26.07 -0.02 -7.50
C ALA A 472 24.68 -0.36 -6.93
N CYS A 473 24.33 -1.63 -6.97
CA CYS A 473 23.04 -2.16 -6.53
C CYS A 473 23.18 -2.83 -5.16
N ALA A 474 22.08 -2.93 -4.40
CA ALA A 474 22.06 -3.63 -3.11
C ALA A 474 22.42 -5.12 -3.23
N SER A 475 22.15 -5.73 -4.39
CA SER A 475 22.51 -7.11 -4.74
C SER A 475 24.02 -7.34 -4.99
N GLY A 476 24.86 -6.30 -4.88
CA GLY A 476 26.29 -6.38 -5.19
C GLY A 476 26.62 -6.27 -6.69
N PHE A 477 25.61 -6.28 -7.55
CA PHE A 477 25.76 -6.05 -9.00
C PHE A 477 26.22 -4.61 -9.30
N THR A 478 27.11 -4.44 -10.29
CA THR A 478 27.55 -3.10 -10.74
C THR A 478 27.56 -2.99 -12.26
N TYR A 479 27.14 -1.86 -12.79
CA TYR A 479 27.14 -1.56 -14.23
C TYR A 479 27.49 -0.09 -14.49
N ARG A 480 27.66 0.31 -15.76
CA ARG A 480 27.93 1.69 -16.16
C ARG A 480 26.68 2.34 -16.77
N GLN A 481 26.31 3.51 -16.26
CA GLN A 481 25.20 4.32 -16.78
C GLN A 481 25.72 5.63 -17.37
N SER A 482 25.25 6.01 -18.55
CA SER A 482 25.50 7.34 -19.12
C SER A 482 24.46 8.33 -18.64
N LEU A 483 24.89 9.49 -18.14
CA LEU A 483 24.03 10.58 -17.71
C LEU A 483 24.39 11.87 -18.46
N GLU A 484 23.38 12.69 -18.72
CA GLU A 484 23.52 13.98 -19.39
C GLU A 484 23.42 15.14 -18.40
N PHE A 485 24.28 16.13 -18.60
CA PHE A 485 24.34 17.34 -17.79
C PHE A 485 24.29 18.56 -18.71
N PHE A 486 23.46 19.52 -18.33
CA PHE A 486 23.20 20.73 -19.08
C PHE A 486 23.96 21.89 -18.47
N LYS A 487 24.49 22.76 -19.33
CA LYS A 487 25.22 23.96 -18.88
C LYS A 487 24.35 25.21 -18.83
N GLU A 488 23.37 25.31 -19.72
CA GLU A 488 22.53 26.49 -19.90
C GLU A 488 21.15 26.09 -20.46
N CYS A 489 20.14 26.94 -20.26
CA CYS A 489 18.75 26.74 -20.66
C CYS A 489 18.25 27.95 -21.45
N THR A 490 17.39 27.73 -22.45
CA THR A 490 16.78 28.79 -23.25
C THR A 490 15.33 28.49 -23.58
N CYS A 491 14.59 29.53 -23.97
CA CYS A 491 13.26 29.43 -24.55
C CYS A 491 13.36 29.13 -26.05
N LEU A 492 12.71 28.07 -26.52
CA LEU A 492 12.65 27.75 -27.94
C LEU A 492 11.48 28.51 -28.60
N ASN A 493 11.75 29.24 -29.68
CA ASN A 493 10.76 30.03 -30.43
C ASN A 493 9.88 29.22 -31.41
N SER A 494 10.04 27.89 -31.46
CA SER A 494 9.30 27.01 -32.36
C SER A 494 8.36 26.12 -31.56
N VAL A 495 7.06 26.20 -31.87
CA VAL A 495 5.92 25.41 -31.38
C VAL A 495 6.32 24.28 -30.41
N CYS A 496 6.11 24.54 -29.12
CA CYS A 496 5.79 23.50 -28.15
C CYS A 496 4.33 23.07 -28.40
#